data_AF-A0A1Y4FFF6-F1
#
_entry.id   AF-A0A1Y4FFF6-F1
#
_cell.length_a   1.000
_cell.length_b   1.000
_cell.length_c   1.000
_cell.angle_alpha   90.00
_cell.angle_beta   90.00
_cell.angle_gamma   90.00
#
_symmetry.space_group_name_H-M   'P 1'
#
loop_
_entity.id
_entity.type
_entity.pdbx_description
1 polymer ?
#
loop_
_entity_poly.entity_id
_entity_poly.type
_entity_poly.pdbx_seq_one_letter_code
_entity_poly.pdbx_strand_id
1 'polypeptide(L)'
;MKKEWIKPEIRFITEPDIVLGCLYEVYGQEKQAVLSGKNIRHTMIFPFLRMLANSAGSMKDLQTLHRELWKNYQEMPGKEAFVQKGEELLGKEVNRNVWLYEGTQGEKADASFY
;
A
#
# COMPACT_ATOMS: atom_id res chain seq x y z
N MET A 1 -33.67 -25.65 -8.97
CA MET A 1 -33.09 -24.46 -8.31
C MET A 1 -31.68 -24.24 -8.84
N LYS A 2 -31.40 -23.09 -9.45
CA LYS A 2 -30.02 -22.71 -9.82
C LYS A 2 -29.38 -22.09 -8.58
N LYS A 3 -28.31 -22.69 -8.06
CA LYS A 3 -27.55 -22.09 -6.96
C LYS A 3 -26.79 -20.90 -7.53
N GLU A 4 -27.14 -19.69 -7.10
CA GLU A 4 -26.33 -18.51 -7.40
C GLU A 4 -24.98 -18.69 -6.72
N TRP A 5 -23.92 -18.70 -7.53
CA TRP A 5 -22.56 -18.77 -7.02
C TRP A 5 -22.18 -17.39 -6.49
N ILE A 6 -22.32 -17.20 -5.19
CA ILE A 6 -21.86 -15.99 -4.50
C ILE A 6 -20.34 -16.11 -4.39
N LYS A 7 -19.61 -15.29 -5.14
CA LYS A 7 -18.14 -15.21 -5.04
C LYS A 7 -17.79 -14.82 -3.61
N PRO A 8 -17.08 -15.66 -2.85
CA PRO A 8 -16.62 -15.26 -1.54
C PRO A 8 -15.63 -14.09 -1.68
N GLU A 9 -15.88 -13.01 -0.94
CA GLU A 9 -14.89 -11.94 -0.76
C GLU A 9 -13.75 -12.47 0.11
N ILE A 10 -12.80 -13.17 -0.51
CA ILE A 10 -11.55 -13.55 0.16
C ILE A 10 -10.66 -12.31 0.18
N ARG A 11 -10.62 -11.62 1.33
CA ARG A 11 -9.67 -10.54 1.58
C ARG A 11 -8.34 -11.17 2.01
N PHE A 12 -7.37 -11.18 1.11
CA PHE A 12 -5.99 -11.53 1.45
C PHE A 12 -5.40 -10.37 2.26
N ILE A 13 -5.60 -10.41 3.58
CA ILE A 13 -4.95 -9.49 4.51
C ILE A 13 -3.51 -9.97 4.63
N THR A 14 -2.62 -9.43 3.81
CA THR A 14 -1.18 -9.62 4.02
C THR A 14 -0.68 -8.46 4.87
N GLU A 15 0.07 -8.77 5.92
CA GLU A 15 0.64 -7.78 6.83
C GLU A 15 1.61 -6.87 6.04
N PRO A 16 1.40 -5.54 6.02
CA PRO A 16 2.18 -4.63 5.17
C PRO A 16 3.68 -4.68 5.42
N ASP A 17 4.10 -4.90 6.66
CA ASP A 17 5.49 -5.04 7.08
C ASP A 17 6.19 -6.24 6.40
N ILE A 18 5.51 -7.39 6.31
CA ILE A 18 6.02 -8.58 5.60
C ILE A 18 6.23 -8.25 4.12
N VAL A 19 5.23 -7.63 3.49
CA VAL A 19 5.28 -7.27 2.06
C VAL A 19 6.37 -6.24 1.79
N LEU A 20 6.53 -5.25 2.66
CA LEU A 20 7.62 -4.28 2.60
C LEU A 20 8.98 -4.96 2.76
N GLY A 21 9.09 -5.92 3.68
CA GLY A 21 10.30 -6.72 3.86
C GLY A 21 10.70 -7.49 2.60
N CYS A 22 9.74 -8.14 1.93
CA CYS A 22 9.99 -8.80 0.64
C CYS A 22 10.36 -7.80 -0.47
N LEU A 23 9.68 -6.66 -0.51
CA LEU A 23 9.94 -5.62 -1.52
C LEU A 23 11.36 -5.05 -1.40
N TYR A 24 11.88 -4.88 -0.18
CA TYR A 24 13.26 -4.47 0.06
C TYR A 24 14.27 -5.41 -0.60
N GLU A 25 14.09 -6.72 -0.41
CA GLU A 25 14.96 -7.75 -0.99
C GLU A 25 14.90 -7.75 -2.51
N VAL A 26 13.69 -7.62 -3.07
CA VAL A 26 13.49 -7.56 -4.52
C VAL A 26 14.09 -6.29 -5.12
N TYR A 27 14.01 -5.14 -4.45
CA TYR A 27 14.73 -3.94 -4.89
C TYR A 27 16.24 -4.14 -4.94
N GLY A 28 16.80 -4.95 -4.05
CA GLY A 28 18.20 -5.39 -4.14
C GLY A 28 18.48 -6.25 -5.37
N GLN A 29 17.63 -7.25 -5.61
CA GLN A 29 17.79 -8.22 -6.71
C GLN A 29 17.56 -7.60 -8.09
N GLU A 30 16.56 -6.73 -8.22
CA GLU A 30 16.12 -6.13 -9.48
C GLU A 30 16.56 -4.66 -9.63
N LYS A 31 17.53 -4.19 -8.83
CA LYS A 31 18.03 -2.80 -8.84
C LYS A 31 18.32 -2.27 -10.25
N GLN A 32 18.94 -3.09 -11.09
CA GLN A 32 19.28 -2.71 -12.47
C GLN A 32 18.04 -2.49 -13.35
N ALA A 33 16.97 -3.26 -13.12
CA ALA A 33 15.71 -3.08 -13.84
C ALA A 33 15.07 -1.73 -13.46
N VAL A 34 15.09 -1.37 -12.18
CA VAL A 34 14.59 -0.07 -11.69
C VAL A 34 15.39 1.10 -12.29
N LEU A 35 16.72 1.02 -12.22
CA LEU A 35 17.60 2.08 -12.74
C LEU A 35 17.53 2.23 -14.27
N SER A 36 17.24 1.14 -14.99
CA SER A 36 17.10 1.18 -16.44
C SER A 36 15.84 1.90 -16.93
N GLY A 37 14.93 2.29 -16.03
CA GLY A 37 13.65 2.92 -16.37
C GLY A 37 12.70 1.98 -17.13
N LYS A 38 13.00 0.68 -17.17
CA LYS A 38 12.12 -0.33 -17.77
C LYS A 38 10.79 -0.37 -17.01
N ASN A 39 9.74 -0.75 -17.72
CA ASN A 39 8.42 -0.88 -17.13
C ASN A 39 8.42 -1.92 -16.01
N ILE A 40 8.19 -1.46 -14.77
CA ILE A 40 8.19 -2.30 -13.56
C ILE A 40 7.14 -3.40 -13.60
N ARG A 41 6.12 -3.32 -14.48
CA ARG A 41 5.07 -4.35 -14.63
C ARG A 41 5.60 -5.75 -14.96
N HIS A 42 6.83 -5.85 -15.47
CA HIS A 42 7.47 -7.11 -15.83
C HIS A 42 8.47 -7.59 -14.78
N THR A 43 8.49 -6.99 -13.59
CA THR A 43 9.43 -7.32 -12.53
C THR A 43 8.68 -7.79 -11.28
N MET A 44 9.38 -8.46 -10.36
CA MET A 44 8.80 -8.93 -9.10
C MET A 44 8.37 -7.78 -8.18
N ILE A 45 8.85 -6.56 -8.40
CA ILE A 45 8.40 -5.34 -7.70
C ILE A 45 6.88 -5.14 -7.86
N PHE A 46 6.35 -5.36 -9.07
CA PHE A 46 4.95 -5.08 -9.38
C PHE A 46 3.93 -5.86 -8.54
N PRO A 47 4.02 -7.20 -8.38
CA PRO A 47 3.08 -7.93 -7.52
C PRO A 47 3.14 -7.47 -6.06
N PHE A 48 4.30 -7.14 -5.50
CA PHE A 48 4.39 -6.63 -4.13
C PHE A 48 3.75 -5.24 -3.98
N LEU A 49 3.94 -4.33 -4.96
CA LEU A 49 3.23 -3.05 -4.96
C LEU A 49 1.71 -3.22 -5.04
N ARG A 50 1.22 -4.20 -5.80
CA ARG A 50 -0.21 -4.55 -5.86
C ARG A 50 -0.72 -5.05 -4.52
N MET A 51 0.06 -5.87 -3.81
CA MET A 51 -0.31 -6.34 -2.47
C MET A 51 -0.42 -5.18 -1.48
N LEU A 52 0.54 -4.25 -1.48
CA LEU A 52 0.51 -3.05 -0.61
C LEU A 52 -0.64 -2.10 -0.94
N ALA A 53 -0.95 -1.89 -2.21
CA ALA A 53 -2.09 -1.07 -2.60
C ALA A 53 -3.41 -1.70 -2.15
N ASN A 54 -3.55 -3.02 -2.34
CA ASN A 54 -4.77 -3.73 -1.97
C ASN A 54 -4.98 -3.81 -0.45
N SER A 55 -3.91 -3.91 0.35
CA SER A 55 -4.01 -3.93 1.82
C SER A 55 -4.42 -2.57 2.40
N ALA A 56 -4.07 -1.46 1.74
CA ALA A 56 -4.43 -0.11 2.14
C ALA A 56 -5.83 0.37 1.70
N GLY A 57 -6.65 -0.51 1.11
CA GLY A 57 -8.05 -0.21 0.79
C GLY A 57 -8.29 0.78 -0.36
N SER A 58 -7.24 1.23 -1.06
CA SER A 58 -7.38 2.05 -2.28
C SER A 58 -6.48 1.49 -3.37
N MET A 59 -6.97 1.45 -4.61
CA MET A 59 -6.09 1.29 -5.78
C MET A 59 -5.22 2.55 -5.86
N LYS A 60 -4.14 2.56 -5.08
CA LYS A 60 -3.12 3.61 -5.13
C LYS A 60 -2.54 3.64 -6.53
N ASP A 61 -2.18 4.85 -6.96
CA ASP A 61 -1.27 5.00 -8.09
C ASP A 61 0.03 4.26 -7.77
N LEU A 62 0.18 3.08 -8.37
CA LEU A 62 1.32 2.19 -8.17
C LEU A 62 2.63 2.87 -8.56
N GLN A 63 2.60 3.84 -9.48
CA GLN A 63 3.77 4.57 -9.90
C GLN A 63 4.24 5.54 -8.81
N THR A 64 3.30 6.22 -8.16
CA THR A 64 3.59 7.06 -6.99
C THR A 64 4.07 6.22 -5.81
N LEU A 65 3.38 5.12 -5.49
CA LEU A 65 3.81 4.23 -4.42
C LEU A 65 5.22 3.66 -4.68
N HIS A 66 5.48 3.23 -5.91
CA HIS A 66 6.80 2.76 -6.31
C HIS A 66 7.87 3.83 -6.11
N ARG A 67 7.63 5.06 -6.57
CA ARG A 67 8.60 6.16 -6.50
C ARG A 67 8.97 6.49 -5.05
N GLU A 68 7.98 6.63 -4.16
CA GLU A 68 8.23 6.95 -2.75
C GLU A 68 8.97 5.80 -2.05
N LEU A 69 8.58 4.56 -2.29
CA LEU A 69 9.25 3.39 -1.72
C LEU A 69 10.67 3.24 -2.28
N TRP A 70 10.89 3.47 -3.57
CA TRP A 70 12.22 3.43 -4.16
C TRP A 70 13.14 4.49 -3.54
N LYS A 71 12.64 5.71 -3.34
CA LYS A 71 13.39 6.76 -2.64
C LYS A 71 13.77 6.32 -1.22
N ASN A 72 12.83 5.77 -0.46
CA ASN A 72 13.10 5.25 0.89
C ASN A 72 14.17 4.14 0.85
N TYR A 73 14.11 3.25 -0.12
CA TYR A 73 15.11 2.18 -0.28
C TYR A 73 16.53 2.75 -0.50
N GLN A 74 16.65 3.88 -1.19
CA GLN A 74 17.94 4.52 -1.42
C GLN A 74 18.47 5.30 -0.20
N GLU A 75 17.57 5.87 0.61
CA GLU A 75 17.93 6.75 1.72
C GLU A 75 18.06 6.04 3.07
N MET A 76 17.36 4.92 3.26
CA MET A 76 17.32 4.23 4.56
C MET A 76 18.53 3.29 4.75
N PRO A 77 19.08 3.21 5.98
CA PRO A 77 20.30 2.44 6.24
C PRO A 77 20.11 0.91 6.24
N GLY A 78 18.87 0.41 6.17
CA GLY A 78 18.59 -1.02 6.28
C GLY A 78 17.11 -1.38 6.11
N LYS A 79 16.83 -2.68 6.13
CA LYS A 79 15.50 -3.26 5.90
C LYS A 79 14.49 -2.78 6.94
N GLU A 80 14.86 -2.75 8.22
CA GLU A 80 13.98 -2.36 9.32
C GLU A 80 13.55 -0.88 9.17
N ALA A 81 14.50 0.00 8.88
CA ALA A 81 14.21 1.42 8.65
C ALA A 81 13.35 1.65 7.40
N PHE A 82 13.59 0.87 6.33
CA PHE A 82 12.75 0.89 5.14
C PHE A 82 11.31 0.44 5.44
N VAL A 83 11.13 -0.65 6.19
CA VAL A 83 9.80 -1.17 6.56
C VAL A 83 9.05 -0.14 7.40
N GLN A 84 9.67 0.38 8.46
CA GLN A 84 9.05 1.39 9.31
C GLN A 84 8.60 2.62 8.50
N LYS A 85 9.44 3.09 7.57
CA LYS A 85 9.11 4.24 6.72
C LYS A 85 8.01 3.92 5.71
N GLY A 86 7.99 2.70 5.19
CA GLY A 86 6.94 2.20 4.31
C GLY A 86 5.59 2.14 5.02
N GLU A 87 5.54 1.67 6.26
CA GLU A 87 4.31 1.64 7.06
C GLU A 87 3.79 3.05 7.34
N GLU A 88 4.67 4.00 7.70
CA GLU A 88 4.29 5.42 7.84
C GLU A 88 3.67 5.98 6.55
N LEU A 89 4.27 5.70 5.39
CA LEU A 89 3.78 6.13 4.08
C LEU A 89 2.38 5.55 3.82
N LEU A 90 2.17 4.27 4.15
CA LEU A 90 0.89 3.60 3.95
C LEU A 90 -0.18 4.13 4.93
N GLY A 91 0.17 4.38 6.19
CA GLY A 91 -0.73 4.87 7.24
C GLY A 91 -1.12 6.34 7.13
N LYS A 92 -0.22 7.22 6.67
CA LYS A 92 -0.53 8.65 6.38
C LYS A 92 -1.67 8.79 5.37
N GLU A 93 -1.75 7.88 4.40
CA GLU A 93 -2.79 7.91 3.38
C GLU A 93 -4.12 7.32 3.85
N VAL A 94 -4.12 6.35 4.77
CA VAL A 94 -5.35 5.86 5.41
C VAL A 94 -6.03 7.02 6.16
N ASN A 95 -5.27 7.77 6.97
CA ASN A 95 -5.80 8.94 7.67
C ASN A 95 -6.28 10.03 6.69
N ARG A 96 -5.55 10.32 5.61
CA ARG A 96 -5.98 11.29 4.59
C ARG A 96 -7.31 10.91 3.93
N ASN A 97 -7.55 9.62 3.68
CA ASN A 97 -8.79 9.15 3.09
C ASN A 97 -9.95 9.16 4.10
N VAL A 98 -9.71 8.88 5.38
CA VAL A 98 -10.73 9.06 6.45
C VAL A 98 -11.23 10.52 6.45
N TRP A 99 -10.34 11.50 6.40
CA TRP A 99 -10.71 12.92 6.32
C TRP A 99 -11.43 13.32 5.02
N LEU A 100 -11.22 12.60 3.91
CA LEU A 100 -11.95 12.83 2.65
C LEU A 100 -13.35 12.21 2.67
N TYR A 101 -13.56 11.10 3.38
CA TYR A 101 -14.88 10.51 3.58
C TYR A 101 -15.72 11.28 4.61
N GLU A 102 -15.10 11.78 5.68
CA GLU A 102 -15.80 12.59 6.69
C GLU A 102 -16.20 14.00 6.20
N GLY A 103 -15.65 14.45 5.06
CA GLY A 103 -16.00 15.74 4.43
C GLY A 103 -17.30 15.74 3.62
N THR A 104 -18.01 14.61 3.50
CA THR A 104 -19.25 14.51 2.70
C THR A 104 -20.39 13.78 3.40
N GLN A 105 -20.64 14.06 4.68
CA GLN A 105 -21.99 13.87 5.22
C GLN A 105 -22.20 14.79 6.41
N GLY A 106 -22.94 15.87 6.17
CA GLY A 106 -23.52 16.65 7.26
C GLY A 106 -24.63 15.86 7.93
N GLU A 107 -24.56 15.69 9.24
CA GLU A 107 -25.69 15.90 10.14
C GLU A 107 -25.20 15.97 11.58
N LYS A 108 -25.85 16.85 12.35
CA LYS A 108 -25.42 17.29 13.68
C LYS A 108 -25.54 16.15 14.70
N ALA A 109 -24.48 15.88 15.45
CA ALA A 109 -24.58 15.12 16.69
C ALA A 109 -24.92 16.09 17.84
N ASP A 110 -26.15 15.97 18.35
CA ASP A 110 -26.57 16.45 19.66
C ASP A 110 -25.77 15.70 20.74
N ALA A 111 -24.82 16.40 21.36
CA ALA A 111 -24.19 15.95 22.58
C ALA A 111 -25.03 16.40 23.77
N SER A 112 -25.97 15.54 24.18
CA SER A 112 -26.50 15.57 25.54
C SER A 112 -25.36 15.19 26.50
N PHE A 113 -24.79 16.22 27.14
CA PHE A 113 -23.85 16.09 28.25
C PHE A 113 -24.62 15.81 29.54
N TYR A 114 -24.16 14.82 30.31
CA TYR A 114 -24.20 14.90 31.77
C TYR A 114 -23.12 15.88 32.25
#